data_AF-A0A7W2P727-F1
#
_entry.id   AF-A0A7W2P727-F1
#
_cell.length_a   1.000
_cell.length_b   1.000
_cell.length_c   1.000
_cell.angle_alpha   90.00
_cell.angle_beta   90.00
_cell.angle_gamma   90.00
#
_symmetry.space_group_name_H-M   'P 1'
#
loop_
_entity.id
_entity.type
_entity.pdbx_description
1 polymer ?
#
loop_
_entity_poly.entity_id
_entity_poly.type
_entity_poly.pdbx_seq_one_letter_code
_entity_poly.pdbx_strand_id
1 'polypeptide(L)'
;MNKSIIALATSFLLATSSAALADVSTTVNLTSDYTFNGVSQTGNDPALQASLDYAGADGFYTGAWASNVDFGSADDTNAELDVYVGNYFQLDEKTGLDAGIAYYTYHGDSASDTYNYPEAYAKFNYTSSVGNTELNFWYSWDYFGLDAGHYITMIAHTFEVAPGHNVRASFDRSTSSDVNEWSWNGNDAYNHARVEYMTSYEGFDFNLALEDTNMDMDSADSRIVLSVSRTFGL
;
A
#
# COMPACT_ATOMS: atom_id res chain seq x y z
N MET A 1 -27.98 -19.14 -18.18
CA MET A 1 -26.63 -18.86 -18.73
C MET A 1 -25.93 -18.01 -17.70
N ASN A 2 -25.20 -18.67 -16.79
CA ASN A 2 -24.61 -18.03 -15.62
C ASN A 2 -23.32 -17.33 -16.06
N LYS A 3 -23.29 -16.00 -15.99
CA LYS A 3 -22.08 -15.22 -16.18
C LYS A 3 -21.43 -15.10 -14.80
N SER A 4 -20.36 -15.86 -14.57
CA SER A 4 -19.50 -15.68 -13.40
C SER A 4 -18.74 -14.37 -13.57
N ILE A 5 -18.99 -13.41 -12.68
CA ILE A 5 -18.16 -12.21 -12.53
C ILE A 5 -16.93 -12.65 -11.74
N ILE A 6 -15.77 -12.67 -12.39
CA ILE A 6 -14.48 -12.89 -11.71
C ILE A 6 -14.09 -11.51 -11.16
N ALA A 7 -14.31 -11.30 -9.87
CA ALA A 7 -13.78 -10.15 -9.16
C ALA A 7 -12.29 -10.43 -8.89
N LEU A 8 -11.39 -9.68 -9.51
CA LEU A 8 -9.98 -9.69 -9.16
C LEU A 8 -9.81 -8.89 -7.87
N ALA A 9 -9.64 -9.62 -6.76
CA ALA A 9 -9.16 -9.05 -5.51
C ALA A 9 -7.68 -8.71 -5.65
N THR A 10 -7.39 -7.43 -5.87
CA THR A 10 -6.04 -6.87 -5.81
C THR A 10 -5.88 -6.29 -4.42
N SER A 11 -4.96 -6.83 -3.63
CA SER A 11 -4.80 -6.51 -2.22
C SER A 11 -4.39 -5.03 -2.04
N PHE A 12 -5.23 -4.33 -1.29
CA PHE A 12 -5.11 -2.98 -0.73
C PHE A 12 -5.07 -1.77 -1.69
N LEU A 13 -6.19 -1.04 -1.64
CA LEU A 13 -6.53 0.25 -2.29
C LEU A 13 -7.00 0.27 -3.75
N LEU A 14 -7.54 -0.84 -4.27
CA LEU A 14 -8.55 -0.75 -5.32
C LEU A 14 -9.79 -1.55 -4.92
N ALA A 15 -10.69 -0.86 -4.22
CA ALA A 15 -12.06 -1.32 -4.07
C ALA A 15 -12.62 -1.63 -5.46
N THR A 16 -12.99 -2.88 -5.68
CA THR A 16 -13.60 -3.32 -6.92
C THR A 16 -14.93 -2.60 -7.10
N SER A 17 -14.99 -1.57 -7.96
CA SER A 17 -16.22 -0.86 -8.28
C SER A 17 -17.13 -1.79 -9.08
N SER A 18 -18.30 -2.09 -8.53
CA SER A 18 -19.37 -2.73 -9.29
C SER A 18 -19.95 -1.71 -10.28
N ALA A 19 -19.62 -1.85 -11.56
CA ALA A 19 -20.34 -1.33 -12.72
C ALA A 19 -21.13 -0.01 -12.51
N ALA A 20 -20.46 1.14 -12.56
CA ALA A 20 -21.09 2.42 -12.81
C ALA A 20 -20.32 3.19 -13.89
N LEU A 21 -21.08 3.86 -14.75
CA LEU A 21 -20.58 4.63 -15.88
C LEU A 21 -19.83 5.87 -15.35
N ALA A 22 -18.49 5.86 -15.48
CA ALA A 22 -17.49 6.79 -14.91
C ALA A 22 -17.10 6.45 -13.44
N ASP A 23 -15.89 5.86 -13.27
CA ASP A 23 -15.37 5.27 -12.04
C ASP A 23 -14.60 6.29 -11.18
N VAL A 24 -15.25 7.35 -10.71
CA VAL A 24 -14.66 8.14 -9.63
C VAL A 24 -15.09 7.53 -8.30
N SER A 25 -14.13 7.26 -7.42
CA SER A 25 -14.39 6.78 -6.07
C SER A 25 -13.59 7.54 -5.03
N THR A 26 -14.06 7.50 -3.80
CA THR A 26 -13.29 7.93 -2.64
C THR A 26 -13.33 6.85 -1.58
N THR A 27 -12.17 6.55 -0.99
CA THR A 27 -12.07 5.63 0.14
C THR A 27 -11.71 6.42 1.38
N VAL A 28 -12.39 6.16 2.50
CA VAL A 28 -11.98 6.66 3.82
C VAL A 28 -11.56 5.46 4.66
N ASN A 29 -10.39 5.52 5.29
CA ASN A 29 -9.86 4.48 6.15
C ASN A 29 -9.45 5.07 7.50
N LEU A 30 -9.76 4.36 8.58
CA LEU A 30 -9.23 4.60 9.90
C LEU A 30 -8.38 3.39 10.28
N THR A 31 -7.13 3.60 10.63
CA THR A 31 -6.21 2.55 11.08
C THR A 31 -5.66 2.87 12.46
N SER A 32 -5.36 1.84 13.26
CA SER A 32 -4.72 2.00 14.56
C SER A 32 -3.27 2.47 14.45
N ASP A 33 -2.64 2.21 13.31
CA ASP A 33 -1.28 2.63 12.96
C ASP A 33 -1.17 2.66 11.42
N TYR A 34 -0.55 3.68 10.85
CA TYR A 34 -0.21 3.70 9.43
C TYR A 34 1.20 3.15 9.25
N THR A 35 1.32 1.99 8.61
CA THR A 35 2.61 1.33 8.41
C THR A 35 2.97 1.25 6.93
N PHE A 36 4.21 1.61 6.60
CA PHE A 36 4.81 1.48 5.27
C PHE A 36 5.92 0.45 5.35
N ASN A 37 5.72 -0.72 4.72
CA ASN A 37 6.65 -1.85 4.73
C ASN A 37 7.18 -2.19 6.13
N GLY A 38 6.26 -2.27 7.10
CA GLY A 38 6.59 -2.58 8.50
C GLY A 38 7.13 -1.42 9.33
N VAL A 39 7.24 -0.20 8.79
CA VAL A 39 7.65 1.00 9.54
C VAL A 39 6.45 1.90 9.78
N SER A 40 6.13 2.20 11.04
CA SER A 40 5.09 3.15 11.39
C SER A 40 5.45 4.54 10.89
N GLN A 41 4.49 5.16 10.20
CA GLN A 41 4.53 6.53 9.70
C GLN A 41 3.79 7.49 10.63
N THR A 42 3.17 7.00 11.70
CA THR A 42 2.41 7.79 12.68
C THR A 42 2.89 7.57 14.11
N GLY A 43 4.14 7.13 14.30
CA GLY A 43 4.69 6.94 15.65
C GLY A 43 3.95 5.91 16.51
N ASN A 44 3.33 4.90 15.88
CA ASN A 44 2.42 3.92 16.48
C ASN A 44 1.07 4.49 16.95
N ASP A 45 0.68 5.68 16.49
CA ASP A 45 -0.63 6.29 16.75
C ASP A 45 -1.62 6.11 15.57
N PRO A 46 -2.94 6.27 15.81
CA PRO A 46 -3.96 6.11 14.78
C PRO A 46 -3.80 7.08 13.60
N ALA A 47 -4.21 6.61 12.42
CA ALA A 47 -4.22 7.42 11.20
C ALA A 47 -5.61 7.47 10.56
N LEU A 48 -6.01 8.67 10.12
CA LEU A 48 -7.14 8.89 9.23
C LEU A 48 -6.59 9.08 7.81
N GLN A 49 -7.09 8.24 6.91
CA GLN A 49 -6.64 8.17 5.54
C GLN A 49 -7.80 8.37 4.59
N ALA A 50 -7.55 9.03 3.47
CA ALA A 50 -8.54 9.20 2.42
C ALA A 50 -7.93 9.16 1.03
N SER A 51 -8.67 8.66 0.05
CA SER A 51 -8.31 8.68 -1.36
C SER A 51 -9.38 9.32 -2.24
N LEU A 52 -8.96 9.83 -3.40
CA LEU A 52 -9.84 10.20 -4.51
C LEU A 52 -9.25 9.60 -5.78
N ASP A 53 -10.01 8.72 -6.41
CA ASP A 53 -9.51 7.82 -7.44
C ASP A 53 -10.39 7.90 -8.67
N TYR A 54 -9.76 7.85 -9.84
CA TYR A 54 -10.42 7.69 -11.13
C TYR A 54 -9.91 6.42 -11.80
N ALA A 55 -10.82 5.55 -12.23
CA ALA A 55 -10.51 4.42 -13.10
C ALA A 55 -11.13 4.59 -14.50
N GLY A 56 -10.34 4.28 -15.52
CA GLY A 56 -10.73 4.23 -16.91
C GLY A 56 -11.09 2.81 -17.33
N ALA A 57 -11.98 2.69 -18.30
CA ALA A 57 -12.41 1.39 -18.83
C ALA A 57 -11.29 0.60 -19.55
N ASP A 58 -10.18 1.26 -19.90
CA ASP A 58 -8.99 0.69 -20.53
C ASP A 58 -7.91 0.23 -19.53
N GLY A 59 -8.19 0.33 -18.23
CA GLY A 59 -7.27 -0.01 -17.15
C GLY A 59 -6.44 1.18 -16.65
N PHE A 60 -6.54 2.34 -17.31
CA PHE A 60 -5.86 3.55 -16.85
C PHE A 60 -6.44 4.00 -15.53
N TYR A 61 -5.62 4.51 -14.62
CA TYR A 61 -6.12 5.16 -13.42
C TYR A 61 -5.20 6.28 -12.96
N THR A 62 -5.78 7.19 -12.18
CA THR A 62 -5.03 8.20 -11.44
C THR A 62 -5.78 8.50 -10.15
N GLY A 63 -5.05 8.91 -9.13
CA GLY A 63 -5.66 9.26 -7.87
C GLY A 63 -4.75 10.11 -7.00
N ALA A 64 -5.32 10.53 -5.89
CA ALA A 64 -4.60 11.15 -4.79
C ALA A 64 -4.96 10.44 -3.49
N TRP A 65 -4.00 10.33 -2.58
CA TRP A 65 -4.17 9.73 -1.26
C TRP A 65 -3.58 10.66 -0.21
N ALA A 66 -4.17 10.70 0.98
CA ALA A 66 -3.65 11.51 2.08
C ALA A 66 -3.83 10.83 3.43
N SER A 67 -2.92 11.14 4.35
CA SER A 67 -2.94 10.70 5.74
C SER A 67 -2.30 11.72 6.67
N ASN A 68 -2.60 11.62 7.97
CA ASN A 68 -1.66 12.13 8.96
C ASN A 68 -0.42 11.23 9.07
N VAL A 69 0.71 11.84 9.42
CA VAL A 69 1.99 11.19 9.73
C VAL A 69 2.58 11.79 11.02
N ASP A 70 3.59 11.15 11.59
CA ASP A 70 4.38 11.62 12.74
C ASP A 70 5.77 10.94 12.69
N PHE A 71 6.81 11.76 12.50
CA PHE A 71 8.21 11.32 12.44
C PHE A 71 8.99 11.59 13.75
N GLY A 72 8.26 11.90 14.82
CA GLY A 72 8.77 12.09 16.17
C GLY A 72 9.04 13.54 16.54
N SER A 73 9.30 13.79 17.82
CA SER A 73 9.32 15.13 18.43
C SER A 73 10.31 16.17 17.89
N ALA A 74 11.21 15.77 16.99
CA ALA A 74 12.17 16.66 16.35
C ALA A 74 11.68 17.17 14.97
N ASP A 75 10.53 16.68 14.51
CA ASP A 75 9.96 16.93 13.19
C ASP A 75 8.46 17.22 13.33
N ASP A 76 8.04 18.40 12.87
CA ASP A 76 6.63 18.83 12.93
C ASP A 76 5.82 18.39 11.68
N THR A 77 6.42 17.59 10.78
CA THR A 77 5.75 16.98 9.62
C THR A 77 4.60 16.11 10.10
N ASN A 78 3.40 16.43 9.63
CA ASN A 78 2.16 15.85 10.18
C ASN A 78 1.14 15.43 9.12
N ALA A 79 1.42 15.64 7.83
CA ALA A 79 0.56 15.22 6.75
C ALA A 79 1.37 14.71 5.56
N GLU A 80 0.81 13.70 4.90
CA GLU A 80 1.27 13.15 3.64
C GLU A 80 0.16 13.29 2.61
N LEU A 81 0.54 13.67 1.39
CA LEU A 81 -0.31 13.76 0.22
C LEU A 81 0.42 13.15 -0.96
N ASP A 82 -0.14 12.08 -1.48
CA ASP A 82 0.43 11.34 -2.59
C ASP A 82 -0.45 11.53 -3.81
N VAL A 83 0.19 11.57 -4.98
CA VAL A 83 -0.49 11.49 -6.26
C VAL A 83 0.08 10.35 -7.06
N TYR A 84 -0.78 9.67 -7.79
CA TYR A 84 -0.36 8.51 -8.56
C TYR A 84 -1.10 8.39 -9.88
N VAL A 85 -0.44 7.72 -10.82
CA VAL A 85 -0.98 7.38 -12.13
C VAL A 85 -0.42 6.03 -12.56
N GLY A 86 -1.27 5.20 -13.13
CA GLY A 86 -0.89 3.87 -13.54
C GLY A 86 -1.83 3.29 -14.58
N ASN A 87 -1.53 2.06 -14.98
CA ASN A 87 -2.36 1.31 -15.89
C ASN A 87 -2.35 -0.17 -15.53
N TYR A 88 -3.54 -0.75 -15.41
CA TYR A 88 -3.72 -2.18 -15.25
C TYR A 88 -3.81 -2.89 -16.60
N PHE A 89 -3.02 -3.94 -16.77
CA PHE A 89 -2.98 -4.79 -17.95
C PHE A 89 -3.41 -6.21 -17.58
N GLN A 90 -4.55 -6.67 -18.11
CA GLN A 90 -4.90 -8.09 -18.10
C GLN A 90 -4.08 -8.81 -19.17
N LEU A 91 -3.08 -9.60 -18.76
CA LEU A 91 -2.16 -10.27 -19.68
C LEU A 91 -2.77 -11.55 -20.26
N ASP A 92 -3.45 -12.32 -19.41
CA ASP A 92 -4.21 -13.51 -19.76
C ASP A 92 -5.38 -13.72 -18.78
N GLU A 93 -6.05 -14.87 -18.78
CA GLU A 93 -7.22 -15.13 -17.89
C GLU A 93 -6.89 -15.15 -16.39
N LYS A 94 -5.62 -15.32 -16.01
CA LYS A 94 -5.15 -15.49 -14.63
C LYS A 94 -4.13 -14.45 -14.22
N THR A 95 -3.38 -13.91 -15.17
CA THR A 95 -2.24 -13.04 -14.92
C THR A 95 -2.59 -11.61 -15.28
N GLY A 96 -2.30 -10.69 -14.36
CA GLY A 96 -2.31 -9.26 -14.64
C GLY A 96 -1.04 -8.56 -14.19
N LEU A 97 -0.84 -7.36 -14.73
CA LEU A 97 0.25 -6.45 -14.40
C LEU A 97 -0.35 -5.09 -14.12
N ASP A 98 -0.05 -4.53 -12.96
CA ASP A 98 -0.27 -3.13 -12.64
C ASP A 98 1.08 -2.40 -12.66
N ALA A 99 1.19 -1.34 -13.45
CA ALA A 99 2.41 -0.55 -13.54
C ALA A 99 2.08 0.94 -13.48
N GLY A 100 2.87 1.69 -12.73
CA GLY A 100 2.62 3.10 -12.51
C GLY A 100 3.73 3.81 -11.76
N ILE A 101 3.43 5.04 -11.38
CA ILE A 101 4.29 5.92 -10.59
C ILE A 101 3.46 6.65 -9.55
N ALA A 102 4.02 6.78 -8.36
CA ALA A 102 3.53 7.64 -7.29
C ALA A 102 4.54 8.77 -7.04
N TYR A 103 4.04 9.90 -6.53
CA TYR A 103 4.86 10.97 -6.01
C TYR A 103 4.35 11.31 -4.61
N TYR A 104 5.21 11.04 -3.63
CA TYR A 104 4.92 11.24 -2.22
C TYR A 104 5.28 12.66 -1.81
N THR A 105 4.40 13.34 -1.10
CA THR A 105 4.68 14.69 -0.58
C THR A 105 4.32 14.85 0.88
N TYR A 106 5.20 15.50 1.63
CA TYR A 106 5.04 15.69 3.06
C TYR A 106 4.84 17.17 3.40
N HIS A 107 4.05 17.42 4.45
CA HIS A 107 3.61 18.75 4.86
C HIS A 107 3.55 18.85 6.39
N GLY A 108 3.58 20.09 6.90
CA GLY A 108 3.40 20.39 8.32
C GLY A 108 4.57 21.19 8.90
N ASP A 109 5.79 20.91 8.45
CA ASP A 109 7.01 21.62 8.80
C ASP A 109 7.66 22.30 7.58
N SER A 110 8.53 23.27 7.85
CA SER A 110 9.36 23.99 6.89
C SER A 110 10.34 23.11 6.11
N ALA A 111 10.70 21.94 6.64
CA ALA A 111 11.59 20.99 5.98
C ALA A 111 10.84 19.80 5.35
N SER A 112 9.51 19.69 5.49
CA SER A 112 8.76 18.52 5.02
C SER A 112 8.94 18.27 3.51
N ASP A 113 9.07 19.33 2.71
CA ASP A 113 9.24 19.20 1.26
C ASP A 113 10.56 18.54 0.85
N THR A 114 11.55 18.49 1.75
CA THR A 114 12.81 17.78 1.53
C THR A 114 12.65 16.26 1.56
N TYR A 115 11.53 15.74 2.07
CA TYR A 115 11.23 14.31 2.10
C TYR A 115 10.50 13.83 0.85
N ASN A 116 10.10 14.72 -0.05
CA ASN A 116 9.28 14.35 -1.21
C ASN A 116 10.05 13.45 -2.17
N TYR A 117 9.43 12.37 -2.66
CA TYR A 117 10.09 11.46 -3.59
C TYR A 117 9.15 10.81 -4.61
N PRO A 118 9.65 10.50 -5.83
CA PRO A 118 8.95 9.67 -6.79
C PRO A 118 9.22 8.18 -6.55
N GLU A 119 8.26 7.33 -6.88
CA GLU A 119 8.43 5.88 -6.87
C GLU A 119 7.68 5.22 -8.02
N ALA A 120 8.39 4.49 -8.85
CA ALA A 120 7.80 3.64 -9.88
C ALA A 120 7.50 2.25 -9.33
N TYR A 121 6.43 1.62 -9.78
CA TYR A 121 6.10 0.26 -9.39
C TYR A 121 5.64 -0.61 -10.56
N ALA A 122 5.84 -1.92 -10.37
CA ALA A 122 5.30 -2.99 -11.20
C ALA A 122 4.83 -4.13 -10.28
N LYS A 123 3.55 -4.47 -10.37
CA LYS A 123 2.86 -5.43 -9.50
C LYS A 123 2.22 -6.51 -10.36
N PHE A 124 2.69 -7.73 -10.23
CA PHE A 124 2.15 -8.88 -10.94
C PHE A 124 1.17 -9.61 -10.04
N ASN A 125 0.01 -9.95 -10.55
CA ASN A 125 -0.95 -10.81 -9.88
C ASN A 125 -1.17 -12.09 -10.70
N TYR A 126 -1.34 -13.20 -10.00
CA TYR A 126 -1.68 -14.49 -10.57
C TYR A 126 -2.81 -15.14 -9.78
N THR A 127 -3.95 -15.32 -10.44
CA THR A 127 -5.15 -15.93 -9.85
C THR A 127 -5.16 -17.44 -10.09
N SER A 128 -5.39 -18.21 -9.03
CA SER A 128 -5.44 -19.66 -9.06
C SER A 128 -6.64 -20.20 -8.27
N SER A 129 -6.84 -21.52 -8.30
CA SER A 129 -7.88 -22.16 -7.50
C SER A 129 -7.63 -22.12 -5.99
N VAL A 130 -6.40 -21.77 -5.56
CA VAL A 130 -6.02 -21.73 -4.14
C VAL A 130 -5.88 -20.31 -3.59
N GLY A 131 -6.11 -19.29 -4.42
CA GLY A 131 -5.93 -17.89 -4.04
C GLY A 131 -5.26 -17.05 -5.12
N ASN A 132 -4.93 -15.82 -4.76
CA ASN A 132 -4.21 -14.86 -5.60
C ASN A 132 -2.77 -14.70 -5.09
N THR A 133 -1.78 -14.86 -5.97
CA THR A 133 -0.36 -14.62 -5.68
C THR A 133 0.06 -13.29 -6.27
N GLU A 134 0.82 -12.50 -5.52
CA GLU A 134 1.38 -11.23 -5.94
C GLU A 134 2.91 -11.28 -5.97
N LEU A 135 3.52 -10.65 -6.97
CA LEU A 135 4.94 -10.32 -7.02
C LEU A 135 5.07 -8.84 -7.34
N ASN A 136 5.53 -8.05 -6.39
CA ASN A 136 5.49 -6.60 -6.48
C ASN A 136 6.89 -6.01 -6.35
N PHE A 137 7.15 -4.99 -7.15
CA PHE A 137 8.42 -4.28 -7.25
C PHE A 137 8.15 -2.78 -7.18
N TRP A 138 8.93 -2.09 -6.37
CA TRP A 138 8.95 -0.63 -6.30
C TRP A 138 10.39 -0.14 -6.43
N TYR A 139 10.56 1.04 -7.03
CA TYR A 139 11.85 1.69 -7.18
C TYR A 139 11.70 3.20 -7.10
N SER A 140 12.48 3.81 -6.21
CA SER A 140 12.73 5.25 -6.17
C SER A 140 14.20 5.52 -6.50
N TRP A 141 14.47 6.61 -7.22
CA TRP A 141 15.83 7.10 -7.47
C TRP A 141 16.23 8.23 -6.53
N ASP A 142 15.32 8.69 -5.67
CA ASP A 142 15.49 9.85 -4.79
C ASP A 142 14.69 9.62 -3.50
N TYR A 143 14.89 8.46 -2.88
CA TYR A 143 14.05 8.00 -1.78
C TYR A 143 14.14 8.96 -0.59
N PHE A 144 13.00 9.45 -0.12
CA PHE A 144 12.91 10.51 0.90
C PHE A 144 13.72 11.78 0.58
N GLY A 145 13.95 12.09 -0.71
CA GLY A 145 14.67 13.29 -1.15
C GLY A 145 16.18 13.29 -0.87
N LEU A 146 16.76 12.09 -0.67
CA LEU A 146 18.16 11.90 -0.26
C LEU A 146 19.14 11.64 -1.42
N ASP A 147 18.73 11.81 -2.69
CA ASP A 147 19.52 11.46 -3.89
C ASP A 147 20.03 10.00 -3.84
N ALA A 148 19.26 9.12 -3.19
CA ALA A 148 19.58 7.72 -2.98
C ALA A 148 18.54 6.81 -3.61
N GLY A 149 19.00 5.80 -4.34
CA GLY A 149 18.12 4.78 -4.89
C GLY A 149 17.57 3.87 -3.79
N HIS A 150 16.31 3.47 -3.90
CA HIS A 150 15.67 2.49 -3.03
C HIS A 150 14.85 1.53 -3.88
N TYR A 151 14.88 0.23 -3.57
CA TYR A 151 13.95 -0.72 -4.16
C TYR A 151 13.33 -1.67 -3.13
N ILE A 152 12.09 -2.06 -3.42
CA ILE A 152 11.33 -3.02 -2.61
C ILE A 152 10.96 -4.19 -3.50
N THR A 153 11.09 -5.40 -2.98
CA THR A 153 10.56 -6.63 -3.60
C THR A 153 9.64 -7.34 -2.63
N MET A 154 8.44 -7.67 -3.06
CA MET A 154 7.44 -8.36 -2.24
C MET A 154 6.90 -9.60 -2.94
N ILE A 155 6.66 -10.64 -2.15
CA ILE A 155 5.77 -11.73 -2.50
C ILE A 155 4.60 -11.75 -1.52
N ALA A 156 3.38 -11.94 -2.02
CA ALA A 156 2.22 -12.16 -1.18
C ALA A 156 1.31 -13.24 -1.74
N HIS A 157 0.50 -13.83 -0.86
CA HIS A 157 -0.57 -14.74 -1.27
C HIS A 157 -1.80 -14.53 -0.40
N THR A 158 -2.95 -14.44 -1.04
CA THR A 158 -4.26 -14.28 -0.40
C THR A 158 -5.08 -15.56 -0.59
N PHE A 159 -5.44 -16.18 0.53
CA PHE A 159 -6.32 -17.34 0.62
C PHE A 159 -7.73 -16.91 1.04
N GLU A 160 -8.76 -17.42 0.37
CA GLU A 160 -10.13 -17.35 0.91
C GLU A 160 -10.34 -18.53 1.86
N VAL A 161 -10.42 -18.24 3.17
CA VAL A 161 -10.54 -19.27 4.21
C VAL A 161 -11.99 -19.63 4.52
N ALA A 162 -12.91 -18.71 4.23
CA ALA A 162 -14.37 -18.90 4.24
C ALA A 162 -15.00 -17.83 3.31
N PRO A 163 -16.26 -18.00 2.85
CA PRO A 163 -16.89 -17.02 1.97
C PRO A 163 -16.83 -15.60 2.51
N GLY A 164 -16.13 -14.70 1.81
CA GLY A 164 -15.95 -13.29 2.24
C GLY A 164 -14.94 -13.08 3.38
N HIS A 165 -14.13 -14.09 3.68
CA HIS A 165 -13.09 -14.06 4.69
C HIS A 165 -11.76 -14.51 4.09
N ASN A 166 -10.81 -13.59 4.05
CA ASN A 166 -9.52 -13.80 3.42
C ASN A 166 -8.39 -13.73 4.45
N VAL A 167 -7.33 -14.49 4.20
CA VAL A 167 -6.05 -14.38 4.90
C VAL A 167 -4.97 -14.12 3.86
N ARG A 168 -4.23 -13.01 4.02
CA ARG A 168 -3.07 -12.68 3.20
C ARG A 168 -1.80 -12.87 4.02
N ALA A 169 -0.81 -13.49 3.42
CA ALA A 169 0.54 -13.55 3.96
C ALA A 169 1.48 -12.87 2.97
N SER A 170 2.32 -11.96 3.43
CA SER A 170 3.33 -11.29 2.62
C SER A 170 4.69 -11.29 3.29
N PHE A 171 5.70 -11.25 2.44
CA PHE A 171 7.09 -11.02 2.82
C PHE A 171 7.69 -10.05 1.82
N ASP A 172 8.37 -9.03 2.32
CA ASP A 172 9.05 -8.04 1.49
C ASP A 172 10.41 -7.66 2.06
N ARG A 173 11.24 -7.12 1.17
CA ARG A 173 12.58 -6.62 1.47
C ARG A 173 12.73 -5.23 0.87
N SER A 174 13.01 -4.27 1.74
CA SER A 174 13.39 -2.90 1.38
C SER A 174 14.91 -2.81 1.34
N THR A 175 15.48 -2.19 0.30
CA THR A 175 16.93 -2.03 0.13
C THR A 175 17.27 -0.64 -0.37
N SER A 176 18.15 0.04 0.37
CA SER A 176 18.84 1.26 -0.03
C SER A 176 20.01 0.92 -0.94
N SER A 177 20.22 1.76 -1.95
CA SER A 177 21.37 1.69 -2.86
C SER A 177 22.58 2.45 -2.31
N ASP A 178 22.39 3.31 -1.31
CA ASP A 178 23.46 4.01 -0.60
C ASP A 178 23.20 4.02 0.91
N VAL A 179 23.94 3.18 1.63
CA VAL A 179 23.83 3.05 3.09
C VAL A 179 24.27 4.32 3.84
N ASN A 180 25.05 5.20 3.22
CA ASN A 180 25.51 6.43 3.87
C ASN A 180 24.43 7.51 3.84
N GLU A 181 23.58 7.49 2.82
CA GLU A 181 22.44 8.42 2.69
C GLU A 181 21.21 7.86 3.41
N TRP A 182 20.94 6.57 3.26
CA TRP A 182 19.79 5.92 3.91
C TRP A 182 20.12 4.51 4.39
N SER A 183 19.94 4.28 5.69
CA SER A 183 20.14 2.96 6.32
C SER A 183 19.21 2.73 7.49
N TRP A 184 19.01 1.46 7.81
CA TRP A 184 18.24 1.02 8.97
C TRP A 184 19.18 0.33 9.96
N ASN A 185 19.43 1.00 11.10
CA ASN A 185 20.43 0.57 12.08
C ASN A 185 21.81 0.27 11.46
N GLY A 186 22.22 1.04 10.44
CA GLY A 186 23.49 0.84 9.72
C GLY A 186 23.49 -0.28 8.68
N ASN A 187 22.34 -0.91 8.41
CA ASN A 187 22.18 -1.88 7.32
C ASN A 187 21.56 -1.20 6.11
N ASP A 188 21.95 -1.64 4.93
CA ASP A 188 21.41 -1.20 3.63
C ASP A 188 20.03 -1.78 3.34
N ALA A 189 19.54 -2.74 4.14
CA ALA A 189 18.29 -3.42 3.88
C ALA A 189 17.72 -4.12 5.11
N TYR A 190 16.40 -4.29 5.11
CA TYR A 190 15.67 -5.05 6.11
C TYR A 190 14.57 -5.89 5.44
N ASN A 191 14.00 -6.83 6.19
CA ASN A 191 12.89 -7.65 5.76
C ASN A 191 11.68 -7.41 6.67
N HIS A 192 10.50 -7.51 6.08
CA HIS A 192 9.22 -7.36 6.73
C HIS A 192 8.31 -8.54 6.38
N ALA A 193 7.59 -9.05 7.37
CA ALA A 193 6.62 -10.11 7.21
C ALA A 193 5.28 -9.66 7.79
N ARG A 194 4.19 -9.95 7.09
CA ARG A 194 2.85 -9.55 7.50
C ARG A 194 1.84 -10.65 7.20
N VAL A 195 0.94 -10.89 8.16
CA VAL A 195 -0.21 -11.78 8.01
C VAL A 195 -1.46 -11.00 8.36
N GLU A 196 -2.43 -11.01 7.46
CA GLU A 196 -3.60 -10.15 7.51
C GLU A 196 -4.87 -10.98 7.35
N TYR A 197 -5.82 -10.77 8.24
CA TYR A 197 -7.19 -11.22 8.07
C TYR A 197 -8.04 -10.07 7.52
N MET A 198 -8.81 -10.33 6.46
CA MET A 198 -9.63 -9.34 5.77
C MET A 198 -11.06 -9.84 5.60
N THR A 199 -12.04 -8.99 5.85
CA THR A 199 -13.46 -9.28 5.63
C THR A 199 -14.26 -8.01 5.42
N SER A 200 -15.49 -8.13 4.91
CA SER A 200 -16.36 -6.99 4.65
C SER A 200 -17.74 -7.22 5.27
N TYR A 201 -18.33 -6.17 5.83
CA TYR A 201 -19.67 -6.21 6.41
C TYR A 201 -20.39 -4.87 6.19
N GLU A 202 -21.60 -4.90 5.62
CA GLU A 202 -22.45 -3.71 5.39
C GLU A 202 -21.73 -2.57 4.63
N GLY A 203 -20.85 -2.92 3.69
CA GLY A 203 -20.07 -1.97 2.88
C GLY A 203 -18.87 -1.36 3.59
N PHE A 204 -18.51 -1.87 4.77
CA PHE A 204 -17.25 -1.58 5.44
C PHE A 204 -16.29 -2.75 5.28
N ASP A 205 -15.03 -2.45 5.01
CA ASP A 205 -13.95 -3.42 4.95
C ASP A 205 -13.16 -3.36 6.26
N PHE A 206 -12.84 -4.52 6.82
CA PHE A 206 -12.11 -4.68 8.07
C PHE A 206 -10.83 -5.46 7.83
N ASN A 207 -9.72 -4.98 8.37
CA ASN A 207 -8.43 -5.67 8.35
C ASN A 207 -7.86 -5.79 9.77
N LEU A 208 -7.38 -6.98 10.09
CA LEU A 208 -6.56 -7.25 11.26
C LEU A 208 -5.23 -7.85 10.80
N ALA A 209 -4.15 -7.12 10.97
CA ALA A 209 -2.81 -7.55 10.60
C ALA A 209 -1.93 -7.78 11.81
N LEU A 210 -1.06 -8.78 11.72
CA LEU A 210 0.13 -8.97 12.53
C LEU A 210 1.33 -8.79 11.61
N GLU A 211 2.27 -7.93 11.99
CA GLU A 211 3.48 -7.70 11.23
C GLU A 211 4.70 -7.59 12.12
N ASP A 212 5.87 -7.85 11.53
CA ASP A 212 7.17 -7.74 12.18
C ASP A 212 8.25 -7.41 11.16
N THR A 213 9.31 -6.75 11.62
CA THR A 213 10.52 -6.53 10.83
C THR A 213 11.73 -7.14 11.53
N ASN A 214 12.83 -7.35 10.81
CA ASN A 214 14.09 -7.74 11.43
C ASN A 214 14.95 -6.53 11.87
N MET A 215 14.36 -5.34 11.98
CA MET A 215 15.02 -4.12 12.45
C MET A 215 14.99 -4.02 13.97
N ASP A 216 15.82 -3.14 14.52
CA ASP A 216 15.87 -2.84 15.95
C ASP A 216 15.50 -1.36 16.14
N MET A 217 14.22 -1.05 15.93
CA MET A 217 13.66 0.31 15.95
C MET A 217 12.24 0.29 16.52
N ASP A 218 11.93 1.20 17.44
CA ASP A 218 10.60 1.32 18.07
C ASP A 218 9.47 1.50 17.05
N SER A 219 9.74 2.15 15.91
CA SER A 219 8.79 2.34 14.81
C SER A 219 8.69 1.13 13.87
N ALA A 220 9.37 0.01 14.16
CA ALA A 220 9.42 -1.19 13.31
C ALA A 220 9.26 -2.52 14.07
N ASP A 221 8.95 -2.45 15.37
CA ASP A 221 8.67 -3.61 16.21
C ASP A 221 7.41 -4.38 15.80
N SER A 222 7.36 -5.65 16.22
CA SER A 222 6.18 -6.50 16.11
C SER A 222 4.92 -5.80 16.59
N ARG A 223 3.89 -5.74 15.73
CA ARG A 223 2.64 -5.03 16.05
C ARG A 223 1.39 -5.67 15.47
N ILE A 224 0.26 -5.26 16.04
CA ILE A 224 -1.07 -5.57 15.52
C ILE A 224 -1.67 -4.28 14.97
N VAL A 225 -2.11 -4.32 13.71
CA VAL A 225 -2.78 -3.19 13.04
C VAL A 225 -4.23 -3.56 12.79
N LEU A 226 -5.15 -2.72 13.25
CA LEU A 226 -6.58 -2.82 12.96
C LEU A 226 -6.97 -1.67 12.05
N SER A 227 -7.67 -1.95 10.95
CA SER A 227 -8.25 -0.90 10.12
C SER A 227 -9.70 -1.18 9.74
N VAL A 228 -10.43 -0.09 9.51
CA VAL A 228 -11.76 -0.10 8.92
C VAL A 228 -11.82 0.94 7.82
N SER A 229 -12.29 0.54 6.65
CA SER A 229 -12.45 1.44 5.52
C SER A 229 -13.82 1.32 4.87
N ARG A 230 -14.15 2.32 4.06
CA ARG A 230 -15.33 2.32 3.21
C ARG A 230 -15.05 3.09 1.94
N THR A 231 -15.50 2.53 0.83
CA THR A 231 -15.44 3.17 -0.49
C THR A 231 -16.82 3.71 -0.89
N PHE A 232 -16.82 4.89 -1.49
CA PHE A 232 -17.98 5.56 -2.04
C PHE A 232 -17.74 5.81 -3.54
N GLY A 233 -18.71 5.44 -4.39
CA GLY A 233 -18.74 5.91 -5.78
C GLY A 233 -19.32 7.33 -5.84
N LEU A 234 -18.77 8.17 -6.74
CA LEU A 234 -19.16 9.58 -6.92
C LEU A 234 -19.98 9.81 -8.20
#